data_AF-A0A7J2S9R0-F1
#
_entry.id   AF-A0A7J2S9R0-F1
#
_cell.length_a   1.000
_cell.length_b   1.000
_cell.length_c   1.000
_cell.angle_alpha   90.00
_cell.angle_beta   90.00
_cell.angle_gamma   90.00
#
_symmetry.space_group_name_H-M   'P 1'
#
loop_
_entity.id
_entity.type
_entity.pdbx_description
1 polymer ?
#
loop_
_entity_poly.entity_id
_entity_poly.type
_entity_poly.pdbx_seq_one_letter_code
_entity_poly.pdbx_strand_id
1 'polypeptide(L)'
;MFVKNSNKVVYWYSIWKRMRNLTNKKIEKDAVFELVNYIEDHIDEIILQCMEEFQTLNRCRRQQGSYEKIMIDRYCVRNAIKNINSQQICISSNEEGGDEKEKESKEERHSQLKGVFPEVV
;
A
#
# COMPACT_ATOMS: atom_id res chain seq x y z
N MET A 1 26.52 -11.85 -9.60
CA MET A 1 26.78 -12.37 -8.24
C MET A 1 26.24 -11.33 -7.27
N PHE A 2 24.99 -11.48 -6.82
CA PHE A 2 24.35 -10.50 -5.92
C PHE A 2 24.71 -10.86 -4.48
N VAL A 3 25.53 -10.01 -3.86
CA VAL A 3 25.88 -10.14 -2.44
C VAL A 3 24.65 -9.69 -1.64
N LYS A 4 23.79 -10.64 -1.24
CA LYS A 4 22.72 -10.40 -0.26
C LYS A 4 23.37 -10.21 1.12
N ASN A 5 23.75 -8.98 1.43
CA ASN A 5 23.99 -8.56 2.81
C ASN A 5 22.62 -8.33 3.46
N SER A 6 21.95 -9.41 3.85
CA SER A 6 20.58 -9.37 4.38
C SER A 6 20.56 -8.92 5.84
N ASN A 7 20.77 -7.62 6.07
CA ASN A 7 20.20 -6.98 7.25
C ASN A 7 18.68 -6.97 7.07
N LYS A 8 18.02 -8.05 7.50
CA LYS A 8 16.57 -8.18 7.40
C LYS A 8 15.91 -7.04 8.17
N VAL A 9 15.10 -6.26 7.48
CA VAL A 9 14.38 -5.11 8.05
C VAL A 9 13.13 -5.61 8.77
N VAL A 10 12.54 -6.71 8.28
CA VAL A 10 11.27 -7.25 8.79
C VAL A 10 11.46 -8.66 9.36
N TYR A 11 10.99 -8.86 10.60
CA TYR A 11 11.04 -10.16 11.25
C TYR A 11 9.84 -11.04 10.85
N TRP A 12 10.10 -12.11 10.09
CA TRP A 12 9.07 -12.99 9.50
C TRP A 12 8.08 -13.56 10.53
N TYR A 13 8.53 -13.90 11.74
CA TYR A 13 7.65 -14.48 12.77
C TYR A 13 6.60 -13.48 13.27
N SER A 14 6.94 -12.19 13.32
CA SER A 14 5.98 -11.13 13.67
C SER A 14 4.87 -11.03 12.62
N ILE A 15 5.24 -11.12 11.34
CA ILE A 15 4.29 -11.12 10.22
C ILE A 15 3.40 -12.37 10.26
N TRP A 16 4.00 -13.56 10.38
CA TRP A 16 3.25 -14.82 10.49
C TRP A 16 2.25 -14.79 11.66
N LYS A 17 2.68 -14.36 12.85
CA LYS A 17 1.81 -14.26 14.03
C LYS A 17 0.64 -13.31 13.76
N ARG A 18 0.90 -12.17 13.11
CA ARG A 18 -0.15 -11.20 12.75
C ARG A 18 -1.14 -11.78 11.75
N MET A 19 -0.67 -12.41 10.67
CA MET A 19 -1.53 -13.03 9.68
C MET A 19 -2.40 -14.14 10.29
N ARG A 20 -1.83 -14.98 11.17
CA ARG A 20 -2.56 -16.04 11.86
C ARG A 20 -3.65 -15.47 12.77
N ASN A 21 -3.34 -14.41 13.51
CA ASN A 21 -4.29 -13.76 14.40
C ASN A 21 -5.46 -13.09 13.63
N LEU A 22 -5.20 -12.54 12.44
CA LEU A 22 -6.22 -11.88 11.63
C LEU A 22 -7.12 -12.87 10.87
N THR A 23 -6.56 -13.98 10.39
CA THR A 23 -7.29 -14.92 9.51
C THR A 23 -7.81 -16.15 10.25
N ASN A 24 -7.25 -16.48 11.41
CA ASN A 24 -7.46 -17.75 12.10
C ASN A 24 -7.22 -18.99 11.22
N LYS A 25 -6.33 -18.87 10.21
CA LYS A 25 -5.95 -19.96 9.30
C LYS A 25 -4.53 -20.47 9.58
N LYS A 26 -4.25 -21.69 9.10
CA LYS A 26 -2.87 -22.16 8.93
C LYS A 26 -2.24 -21.40 7.77
N ILE A 27 -0.97 -21.03 7.93
CA ILE A 27 -0.25 -20.20 6.96
C ILE A 27 1.07 -20.89 6.67
N GLU A 28 1.32 -21.12 5.39
CA GLU A 28 2.57 -21.70 4.90
C GLU A 28 3.72 -20.73 5.12
N LYS A 29 4.89 -21.28 5.42
CA LYS A 29 6.09 -20.47 5.70
C LYS A 29 6.50 -19.64 4.48
N ASP A 30 6.37 -20.20 3.28
CA ASP A 30 6.76 -19.54 2.03
C ASP A 30 5.84 -18.37 1.70
N ALA A 31 4.54 -18.49 1.97
CA ALA A 31 3.59 -17.36 1.87
C ALA A 31 3.96 -16.19 2.79
N VAL A 32 4.51 -16.46 3.99
CA VAL A 32 5.02 -15.40 4.88
C VAL A 32 6.26 -14.75 4.29
N PHE A 33 7.18 -15.54 3.73
CA PHE A 33 8.38 -14.98 3.12
C PHE A 33 8.07 -14.13 1.89
N GLU A 34 7.09 -14.53 1.09
CA GLU A 34 6.65 -13.73 -0.05
C GLU A 34 6.16 -12.34 0.41
N LEU A 35 5.32 -12.30 1.45
CA LEU A 35 4.87 -11.04 2.03
C LEU A 35 6.01 -10.24 2.67
N VAL A 36 6.96 -10.90 3.34
CA VAL A 36 8.14 -10.23 3.91
C VAL A 36 8.98 -9.59 2.81
N ASN A 37 9.25 -10.32 1.72
CA ASN A 37 10.00 -9.79 0.58
C ASN A 37 9.28 -8.59 -0.02
N TYR A 38 7.97 -8.69 -0.26
CA TYR A 38 7.17 -7.57 -0.77
C TYR A 38 7.26 -6.33 0.13
N ILE A 39 7.18 -6.50 1.45
CA ILE A 39 7.29 -5.38 2.40
C ILE A 39 8.71 -4.80 2.39
N GLU A 40 9.75 -5.64 2.35
CA GLU A 40 11.14 -5.18 2.30
C GLU A 40 11.42 -4.40 1.01
N ASP A 41 10.98 -4.90 -0.15
CA ASP A 41 11.10 -4.22 -1.43
C ASP A 41 10.37 -2.87 -1.42
N HIS A 42 9.17 -2.82 -0.82
CA HIS A 42 8.41 -1.58 -0.71
C HIS A 42 9.02 -0.57 0.28
N ILE A 43 9.69 -1.04 1.34
CA ILE A 43 10.46 -0.17 2.23
C ILE A 43 11.63 0.45 1.45
N ASP A 44 12.34 -0.35 0.66
CA ASP A 44 13.45 0.13 -0.17
C ASP A 44 12.98 1.17 -1.20
N GLU A 45 11.84 0.93 -1.85
CA GLU A 45 11.19 1.88 -2.76
C GLU A 45 10.88 3.22 -2.06
N ILE A 46 10.27 3.18 -0.87
CA ILE A 46 9.97 4.38 -0.08
C ILE A 46 11.25 5.15 0.29
N ILE A 47 12.32 4.44 0.66
CA ILE A 47 13.60 5.05 1.01
C ILE A 47 14.20 5.76 -0.21
N LEU A 48 14.22 5.10 -1.38
CA LEU A 48 14.75 5.68 -2.61
C LEU A 48 13.97 6.92 -3.05
N GLN A 49 12.63 6.84 -3.04
CA GLN A 49 11.77 7.98 -3.35
C GLN A 49 12.00 9.14 -2.37
N CYS A 50 12.13 8.84 -1.07
CA CYS A 50 12.40 9.83 -0.06
C CYS A 50 13.74 10.54 -0.28
N MET A 51 14.76 9.83 -0.75
CA MET A 51 16.06 10.39 -1.10
C MET A 51 15.97 11.33 -2.31
N GLU A 52 15.25 10.94 -3.36
CA GLU A 52 15.05 11.75 -4.56
C GLU A 52 14.33 13.07 -4.23
N GLU A 53 13.25 13.00 -3.46
CA GLU A 53 12.50 14.17 -3.02
C GLU A 53 13.33 15.10 -2.13
N PHE A 54 14.13 14.51 -1.25
CA PHE A 54 15.02 15.26 -0.37
C PHE A 54 16.08 16.04 -1.17
N GLN A 55 16.69 15.39 -2.17
CA GLN A 55 17.65 16.04 -3.07
C GLN A 55 17.00 17.13 -3.90
N THR A 56 15.80 16.87 -4.43
CA THR A 56 15.02 17.84 -5.22
C THR A 56 14.68 19.08 -4.38
N LEU A 57 14.22 18.88 -3.14
CA LEU A 57 13.94 19.97 -2.20
C LEU A 57 15.18 20.84 -1.96
N ASN A 58 16.33 20.20 -1.70
CA ASN A 58 17.58 20.92 -1.46
C ASN A 58 18.05 21.68 -2.69
N ARG A 59 17.90 21.11 -3.89
CA ARG A 59 18.18 21.81 -5.15
C ARG A 59 17.32 23.07 -5.29
N CYS A 60 16.02 22.99 -5.02
CA CYS A 60 15.13 24.16 -5.05
C CYS A 60 15.54 25.22 -4.01
N ARG A 61 15.91 24.80 -2.80
CA ARG A 61 16.37 25.73 -1.74
C ARG A 61 17.66 26.44 -2.12
N ARG A 62 18.63 25.74 -2.71
CA ARG A 62 19.87 26.37 -3.24
C ARG A 62 19.55 27.46 -4.25
N GLN A 63 18.64 27.20 -5.20
CA GLN A 63 18.24 28.18 -6.22
C GLN A 63 17.56 29.41 -5.60
N GLN A 64 16.85 29.23 -4.48
CA GLN A 64 16.21 30.30 -3.72
C GLN A 64 17.16 31.00 -2.73
N GLY A 65 18.44 30.64 -2.68
CA GLY A 65 19.40 31.18 -1.70
C GLY A 65 19.10 30.78 -0.25
N SER A 66 18.31 29.73 -0.04
CA SER A 66 17.93 29.22 1.28
C SER A 66 18.82 28.06 1.73
N TYR A 67 18.93 27.87 3.05
CA TYR A 67 19.71 26.78 3.63
C TYR A 67 19.16 25.40 3.27
N GLU A 68 20.08 24.50 2.93
CA GLU A 68 19.78 23.10 2.66
C GLU A 68 19.34 22.35 3.91
N LYS A 69 18.45 21.39 3.72
CA LYS A 69 18.08 20.43 4.74
C LYS A 69 19.17 19.35 4.83
N ILE A 70 19.56 19.00 6.05
CA ILE A 70 20.64 18.02 6.30
C ILE A 70 20.08 16.65 6.71
N MET A 71 18.85 16.61 7.24
CA MET A 71 18.23 15.42 7.80
C MET A 71 16.91 15.08 7.11
N ILE A 72 16.72 13.82 6.77
CA ILE A 72 15.42 13.27 6.37
C ILE A 72 14.53 13.20 7.60
N ASP A 73 13.39 13.87 7.56
CA ASP A 73 12.43 13.85 8.65
C ASP A 73 11.14 13.12 8.27
N ARG A 74 10.20 13.05 9.22
CA ARG A 74 8.89 12.44 9.04
C ARG A 74 8.11 12.98 7.83
N TYR A 75 8.33 14.23 7.44
CA TYR A 75 7.61 14.86 6.33
C TYR A 75 8.15 14.39 4.99
N CYS A 76 9.47 14.23 4.88
CA CYS A 76 10.10 13.63 3.70
C CYS A 76 9.56 12.22 3.44
N VAL A 77 9.50 11.36 4.46
CA VAL A 77 8.95 9.99 4.33
C VAL A 77 7.47 10.01 3.97
N ARG A 78 6.68 10.88 4.61
CA ARG A 78 5.24 10.99 4.32
C ARG A 78 4.97 11.43 2.88
N ASN A 79 5.78 12.35 2.34
CA ASN A 79 5.62 12.82 0.97
C ASN A 79 6.02 11.73 -0.03
N ALA A 80 7.11 11.01 0.24
CA ALA A 80 7.53 9.87 -0.56
C ALA A 80 6.42 8.81 -0.69
N ILE A 81 5.82 8.42 0.44
CA ILE A 81 4.68 7.49 0.47
C ILE A 81 3.51 8.02 -0.36
N LYS A 82 3.17 9.31 -0.24
CA LYS A 82 2.07 9.90 -1.00
C LYS A 82 2.36 9.88 -2.50
N ASN A 83 3.58 10.16 -2.90
CA ASN A 83 3.95 10.24 -4.31
C ASN A 83 3.97 8.86 -4.97
N ILE A 84 4.50 7.84 -4.30
CA ILE A 84 4.41 6.43 -4.77
C ILE A 84 2.95 6.02 -4.98
N ASN A 85 2.10 6.27 -3.98
CA ASN A 85 0.67 5.92 -4.07
C ASN A 85 -0.08 6.74 -5.12
N SER A 86 0.32 8.00 -5.35
CA SER A 86 -0.31 8.84 -6.38
C SER A 86 0.05 8.37 -7.80
N GLN A 87 1.22 7.77 -7.97
CA GLN A 87 1.63 7.11 -9.23
C GLN A 87 0.97 5.74 -9.40
N GLN A 88 0.67 5.03 -8.30
CA GLN A 88 0.02 3.72 -8.29
C GLN A 88 -1.51 3.73 -8.45
N ILE A 89 -2.20 4.89 -8.48
CA ILE A 89 -3.66 4.95 -8.77
C ILE A 89 -3.98 4.64 -10.26
N CYS A 90 -3.02 4.19 -11.06
CA CYS A 90 -3.26 3.48 -12.31
C CYS A 90 -3.06 1.96 -12.13
N ILE A 91 -3.86 1.31 -11.28
CA ILE A 91 -4.00 -0.15 -11.35
C ILE A 91 -5.18 -0.47 -12.26
N SER A 92 -4.80 -0.82 -13.49
CA SER A 92 -5.58 -1.56 -14.46
C SER A 92 -6.13 -2.83 -13.80
N SER A 93 -7.46 -2.91 -13.69
CA SER A 93 -8.16 -4.14 -13.37
C SER A 93 -8.17 -5.02 -14.61
N ASN A 94 -7.21 -5.94 -14.73
CA ASN A 94 -7.28 -7.08 -15.65
C ASN A 94 -6.66 -8.29 -14.93
N GLU A 95 -7.50 -9.31 -14.69
CA GLU A 95 -7.26 -10.77 -14.80
C GLU A 95 -6.00 -11.32 -14.06
N GLU A 96 -6.03 -12.32 -13.17
CA GLU A 96 -6.79 -13.56 -13.08
C GLU A 96 -6.38 -14.29 -11.76
N GLY A 97 -7.27 -15.13 -11.20
CA GLY A 97 -6.86 -16.25 -10.33
C GLY A 97 -7.74 -16.52 -9.10
N GLY A 98 -8.74 -17.41 -9.24
CA GLY A 98 -9.31 -18.12 -8.08
C GLY A 98 -10.78 -18.56 -8.20
N ASP A 99 -11.02 -19.60 -8.99
CA ASP A 99 -12.18 -20.51 -9.06
C ASP A 99 -13.62 -19.97 -9.11
N GLU A 100 -14.21 -20.15 -10.31
CA GLU A 100 -15.65 -20.26 -10.52
C GLU A 100 -16.25 -21.38 -9.65
N LYS A 101 -17.33 -21.07 -8.94
CA LYS A 101 -18.50 -21.94 -8.94
C LYS A 101 -19.75 -21.15 -9.24
N GLU A 102 -20.37 -21.54 -10.35
CA GLU A 102 -21.65 -21.09 -10.86
C GLU A 102 -22.80 -21.15 -9.82
N LYS A 103 -23.55 -20.06 -9.83
CA LYS A 103 -25.03 -19.96 -9.93
C LYS A 103 -25.88 -20.67 -8.88
N GLU A 104 -26.68 -19.86 -8.19
CA GLU A 104 -28.13 -19.96 -8.39
C GLU A 104 -28.75 -18.57 -8.46
N SER A 105 -29.41 -18.28 -9.57
CA SER A 105 -30.17 -17.06 -9.80
C SER A 105 -31.52 -17.15 -9.12
N LYS A 106 -32.02 -16.00 -8.67
CA LYS A 106 -33.42 -15.64 -8.84
C LYS A 106 -33.55 -14.13 -8.80
N GLU A 107 -33.69 -13.59 -10.01
CA GLU A 107 -34.39 -12.35 -10.30
C GLU A 107 -35.69 -12.28 -9.47
N GLU A 108 -36.05 -11.11 -8.96
CA GLU A 108 -37.03 -10.28 -9.68
C GLU A 108 -37.33 -8.96 -8.96
N ARG A 109 -37.15 -7.90 -9.76
CA ARG A 109 -38.03 -6.72 -9.93
C ARG A 109 -38.00 -5.61 -8.88
N HIS A 110 -37.39 -4.52 -9.35
CA HIS A 110 -37.78 -3.16 -9.05
C HIS A 110 -39.29 -2.93 -9.21
N SER A 111 -39.92 -2.32 -8.21
CA SER A 111 -41.07 -1.44 -8.45
C SER A 111 -40.90 -0.15 -7.64
N GLN A 112 -40.65 0.94 -8.36
CA GLN A 112 -40.86 2.29 -7.89
C GLN A 112 -42.30 2.46 -7.43
N LEU A 113 -42.53 3.09 -6.28
CA LEU A 113 -43.73 3.90 -6.05
C LEU A 113 -43.39 5.06 -5.11
N LYS A 114 -43.86 6.23 -5.54
CA LYS A 114 -43.63 7.59 -5.02
C LYS A 114 -44.38 7.85 -3.71
N GLY A 115 -43.80 8.79 -2.93
CA GLY A 115 -44.51 9.78 -2.11
C GLY A 115 -44.89 9.31 -0.71
N VAL A 116 -44.97 10.14 0.33
CA VAL A 116 -45.02 11.60 0.49
C VAL A 116 -44.64 11.87 1.96
N PHE A 117 -43.73 12.80 2.26
CA PHE A 117 -43.62 13.46 3.57
C PHE A 117 -44.77 14.48 3.70
N PRO A 118 -45.34 14.74 4.89
CA PRO A 118 -44.72 15.74 5.77
C PRO A 118 -44.82 15.49 7.28
N GLU A 119 -43.98 16.26 7.97
CA GLU A 119 -43.89 16.53 9.40
C GLU A 119 -45.23 16.81 10.08
N VAL A 120 -45.33 16.50 11.38
CA VAL A 120 -45.97 17.40 12.34
C VAL A 120 -45.25 17.31 13.70
N VAL A 121 -44.65 18.43 14.09
CA VAL A 121 -44.39 19.03 15.42
C VAL A 121 -44.26 18.09 16.64
#